data_AF-A0A0C6FPB1-F1
#
_entry.id   AF-A0A0C6FPB1-F1
#
_cell.length_a   1.000
_cell.length_b   1.000
_cell.length_c   1.000
_cell.angle_alpha   90.00
_cell.angle_beta   90.00
_cell.angle_gamma   90.00
#
_symmetry.space_group_name_H-M   'P 1'
#
loop_
_entity.id
_entity.type
_entity.pdbx_description
1 polymer ?
#
loop_
_entity_poly.entity_id
_entity_poly.type
_entity_poly.pdbx_seq_one_letter_code
_entity_poly.pdbx_strand_id
1 'polypeptide(L)'
;MSNLEEISALGAKHRMSGEYEKAIFYFQQAANDHIDDPWPLIQLGITYRDFGKPYEAVSFFEKALDINPEHVNAHLEIAYTTEKISDVNKSIHHLILALKYDPNSSIARHELAVRYRKLGKQNELDDVLDFTPTDDNKEIFDYTKRLFSWKDHDIYRDVQDLAIDCDYARLGKFLNECIYHKKIESDILIGENSSYIRAHIEDDTLIRDTEYVNQAIKSAIDEKRPFSLIRLADGEGALLSYIDAMAYPLCPASNFIHANVLGQEIWNTWLGKKIQHENLDDLIKLRNGLFNAVENADVVGIPKIMHAIDAISYIEHHGCVHAHKFVRSIRSHGLTVPQINAHLKNLDVYDYIMKSQKDIGIITCHSSLGQRIESKYEKLKVRSYIIPYQHGHGEIFKYDKPVESHFPDIYNEIIGNIKVPHRGYVYLVAAGAFGKVYCDKIKRNGGIAIDIGAVADALAGFNTRESMKDLIE
;
A
#
# COMPACT_ATOMS: atom_id res chain seq x y z
N MET A 1 -16.50 10.64 -22.06
CA MET A 1 -17.07 9.95 -20.90
C MET A 1 -18.57 10.15 -20.98
N SER A 2 -19.36 9.11 -20.72
CA SER A 2 -20.82 9.26 -20.67
C SER A 2 -21.20 10.16 -19.50
N ASN A 3 -22.37 10.81 -19.56
CA ASN A 3 -22.87 11.66 -18.47
C ASN A 3 -22.92 10.88 -17.13
N LEU A 4 -23.25 9.59 -17.20
CA LEU A 4 -23.27 8.69 -16.05
C LEU A 4 -21.88 8.47 -15.44
N GLU A 5 -20.86 8.20 -16.25
CA GLU A 5 -19.48 7.98 -15.76
C GLU A 5 -18.95 9.21 -15.03
N GLU A 6 -19.26 10.41 -15.53
CA GLU A 6 -18.81 11.67 -14.95
C GLU A 6 -19.54 11.99 -13.62
N ILE A 7 -20.87 11.85 -13.59
CA ILE A 7 -21.68 12.02 -12.36
C ILE A 7 -21.30 10.96 -11.31
N SER A 8 -21.01 9.73 -11.75
CA SER A 8 -20.56 8.63 -10.90
C SER A 8 -19.20 8.88 -10.28
N ALA A 9 -18.25 9.38 -11.06
CA ALA A 9 -16.92 9.76 -10.57
C ALA A 9 -17.01 10.90 -9.55
N LEU A 10 -17.89 11.89 -9.77
CA LEU A 10 -18.15 12.96 -8.81
C LEU A 10 -18.78 12.43 -7.52
N GLY A 11 -19.80 11.56 -7.61
CA GLY A 11 -20.42 10.92 -6.45
C GLY A 11 -19.41 10.13 -5.63
N ALA A 12 -18.58 9.32 -6.29
CA ALA A 12 -17.52 8.55 -5.63
C ALA A 12 -16.49 9.47 -4.97
N LYS A 13 -16.02 10.51 -5.68
CA LYS A 13 -15.10 11.52 -5.13
C LYS A 13 -15.67 12.16 -3.87
N HIS A 14 -16.92 12.62 -3.89
CA HIS A 14 -17.54 13.27 -2.74
C HIS A 14 -17.73 12.29 -1.57
N ARG A 15 -18.14 11.04 -1.82
CA ARG A 15 -18.31 10.01 -0.78
C ARG A 15 -17.00 9.74 -0.06
N MET A 16 -15.94 9.54 -0.84
CA MET A 16 -14.60 9.26 -0.32
C MET A 16 -14.04 10.41 0.51
N SER A 17 -14.39 11.61 0.10
CA SER A 17 -13.89 12.76 0.78
C SER A 17 -14.64 12.92 2.13
N GLY A 18 -15.88 12.42 2.25
CA GLY A 18 -16.74 12.51 3.45
C GLY A 18 -17.93 13.48 3.31
N GLU A 19 -18.14 14.06 2.13
CA GLU A 19 -19.24 14.98 1.82
C GLU A 19 -20.42 14.13 1.39
N TYR A 20 -20.94 13.37 2.35
CA TYR A 20 -21.96 12.37 2.09
C TYR A 20 -23.20 12.98 1.44
N GLU A 21 -23.60 14.20 1.81
CA GLU A 21 -24.74 14.89 1.20
C GLU A 21 -24.51 15.22 -0.28
N LYS A 22 -23.30 15.62 -0.66
CA LYS A 22 -22.96 15.87 -2.07
C LYS A 22 -22.86 14.56 -2.84
N ALA A 23 -22.26 13.54 -2.23
CA ALA A 23 -22.19 12.20 -2.82
C ALA A 23 -23.58 11.63 -3.09
N ILE A 24 -24.48 11.75 -2.10
CA ILE A 24 -25.90 11.41 -2.22
C ILE A 24 -26.51 12.19 -3.37
N PHE A 25 -26.30 13.51 -3.45
CA PHE A 25 -26.84 14.32 -4.54
C PHE A 25 -26.43 13.81 -5.94
N TYR A 26 -25.15 13.50 -6.16
CA TYR A 26 -24.69 12.99 -7.46
C TYR A 26 -25.19 11.57 -7.74
N PHE A 27 -25.15 10.66 -6.77
CA PHE A 27 -25.68 9.31 -6.99
C PHE A 27 -27.21 9.29 -7.14
N GLN A 28 -27.93 10.26 -6.55
CA GLN A 28 -29.36 10.46 -6.76
C GLN A 28 -29.65 10.95 -8.18
N GLN A 29 -28.82 11.85 -8.72
CA GLN A 29 -28.91 12.24 -10.13
C GLN A 29 -28.66 11.03 -11.04
N ALA A 30 -27.60 10.27 -10.80
CA ALA A 30 -27.33 9.05 -11.55
C ALA A 30 -28.49 8.05 -11.50
N ALA A 31 -29.11 7.85 -10.32
CA ALA A 31 -30.28 7.00 -10.16
C ALA A 31 -31.53 7.51 -10.89
N ASN A 32 -31.69 8.83 -11.02
CA ASN A 32 -32.81 9.43 -11.75
C ASN A 32 -32.63 9.32 -13.26
N ASP A 33 -31.40 9.48 -13.75
CA ASP A 33 -31.07 9.41 -15.17
C ASP A 33 -31.07 7.95 -15.68
N HIS A 34 -30.81 6.99 -14.79
CA HIS A 34 -30.71 5.56 -15.08
C HIS A 34 -31.58 4.74 -14.12
N ILE A 35 -32.90 4.92 -14.23
CA ILE A 35 -33.89 4.31 -13.34
C ILE A 35 -33.96 2.77 -13.41
N ASP A 36 -33.41 2.19 -14.47
CA ASP A 36 -33.33 0.75 -14.72
C ASP A 36 -31.97 0.13 -14.33
N ASP A 37 -31.02 0.95 -13.86
CA ASP A 37 -29.73 0.49 -13.38
C ASP A 37 -29.73 0.40 -11.84
N PRO A 38 -29.48 -0.78 -11.23
CA PRO A 38 -29.36 -0.92 -9.78
C PRO A 38 -28.08 -0.27 -9.21
N TRP A 39 -27.06 -0.03 -10.04
CA TRP A 39 -25.74 0.41 -9.58
C TRP A 39 -25.76 1.75 -8.82
N PRO A 40 -26.42 2.84 -9.28
CA PRO A 40 -26.47 4.10 -8.54
C PRO A 40 -27.14 3.97 -7.16
N LEU A 41 -28.17 3.12 -7.04
CA LEU A 41 -28.82 2.83 -5.76
C LEU A 41 -27.91 2.06 -4.81
N ILE A 42 -27.09 1.14 -5.33
CA ILE A 42 -26.05 0.47 -4.54
C ILE A 42 -25.02 1.49 -4.03
N GLN A 43 -24.59 2.43 -4.88
CA GLN A 43 -23.67 3.48 -4.43
C GLN A 43 -24.30 4.40 -3.39
N LEU A 44 -25.59 4.74 -3.51
CA LEU A 44 -26.32 5.44 -2.45
C LEU A 44 -26.30 4.63 -1.15
N GLY A 45 -26.61 3.33 -1.20
CA GLY A 45 -26.56 2.46 -0.03
C GLY A 45 -25.19 2.46 0.65
N ILE A 46 -24.11 2.31 -0.11
CA ILE A 46 -22.73 2.39 0.40
C ILE A 46 -22.47 3.78 1.02
N THR A 47 -22.90 4.85 0.35
CA THR A 47 -22.75 6.22 0.85
C THR A 47 -23.44 6.42 2.18
N TYR A 48 -24.70 5.98 2.33
CA TYR A 48 -25.44 6.08 3.58
C TYR A 48 -24.82 5.24 4.68
N ARG A 49 -24.27 4.06 4.37
CA ARG A 49 -23.55 3.25 5.35
C ARG A 49 -22.29 3.95 5.85
N ASP A 50 -21.50 4.51 4.93
CA ASP A 50 -20.27 5.24 5.26
C ASP A 50 -20.61 6.52 6.05
N PHE A 51 -21.77 7.13 5.77
CA PHE A 51 -22.34 8.24 6.54
C PHE A 51 -22.86 7.84 7.95
N GLY A 52 -22.75 6.57 8.35
CA GLY A 52 -23.21 6.09 9.65
C GLY A 52 -24.73 5.91 9.73
N LYS A 53 -25.40 5.78 8.59
CA LYS A 53 -26.85 5.57 8.45
C LYS A 53 -27.15 4.19 7.84
N PRO A 54 -26.87 3.11 8.59
CA PRO A 54 -26.94 1.74 8.05
C PRO A 54 -28.37 1.26 7.74
N TYR A 55 -29.40 1.83 8.38
CA TYR A 55 -30.80 1.48 8.08
C TYR A 55 -31.22 2.04 6.72
N GLU A 56 -30.88 3.29 6.45
CA GLU A 56 -31.09 3.95 5.16
C GLU A 56 -30.27 3.24 4.07
N ALA A 57 -29.04 2.84 4.37
CA ALA A 57 -28.20 2.07 3.46
C ALA A 57 -28.90 0.78 2.99
N VAL A 58 -29.45 0.00 3.93
CA VAL A 58 -30.21 -1.21 3.63
C VAL A 58 -31.43 -0.90 2.74
N SER A 59 -32.15 0.19 3.01
CA SER A 59 -33.29 0.59 2.18
C SER A 59 -32.90 0.90 0.73
N PHE A 60 -31.73 1.50 0.49
CA PHE A 60 -31.25 1.76 -0.86
C PHE A 60 -30.79 0.48 -1.57
N PHE A 61 -30.16 -0.45 -0.86
CA PHE A 61 -29.86 -1.76 -1.45
C PHE A 61 -31.13 -2.56 -1.77
N GLU A 62 -32.16 -2.49 -0.93
CA GLU A 62 -33.46 -3.11 -1.20
C GLU A 62 -34.11 -2.52 -2.45
N LYS A 63 -34.06 -1.19 -2.64
CA LYS A 63 -34.52 -0.55 -3.89
C LYS A 63 -33.70 -0.99 -5.11
N ALA A 64 -32.39 -1.22 -4.96
CA ALA A 64 -31.59 -1.79 -6.04
C ALA A 64 -32.05 -3.21 -6.40
N LEU A 65 -32.49 -3.99 -5.40
CA LEU A 65 -33.08 -5.30 -5.61
C LEU A 65 -34.50 -5.25 -6.18
N ASP A 66 -35.26 -4.17 -5.98
CA ASP A 66 -36.54 -3.97 -6.67
C ASP A 66 -36.35 -3.84 -8.19
N ILE A 67 -35.21 -3.26 -8.62
CA ILE A 67 -34.82 -3.16 -10.04
C ILE A 67 -34.29 -4.50 -10.55
N ASN A 68 -33.32 -5.07 -9.83
CA ASN A 68 -32.73 -6.37 -10.17
C ASN A 68 -32.70 -7.28 -8.93
N PRO A 69 -33.72 -8.15 -8.77
CA PRO A 69 -33.82 -9.05 -7.63
C PRO A 69 -32.70 -10.09 -7.56
N GLU A 70 -31.93 -10.28 -8.63
CA GLU A 70 -30.86 -11.27 -8.73
C GLU A 70 -29.47 -10.63 -8.53
N HIS A 71 -29.41 -9.33 -8.21
CA HIS A 71 -28.14 -8.61 -8.12
C HIS A 71 -27.31 -9.04 -6.90
N VAL A 72 -26.39 -9.99 -7.12
CA VAL A 72 -25.56 -10.64 -6.09
C VAL A 72 -24.87 -9.63 -5.16
N ASN A 73 -24.26 -8.58 -5.72
CA ASN A 73 -23.57 -7.58 -4.90
C ASN A 73 -24.53 -6.80 -3.99
N ALA A 74 -25.77 -6.55 -4.40
CA ALA A 74 -26.72 -5.82 -3.54
C ALA A 74 -27.14 -6.70 -2.35
N HIS A 75 -27.31 -8.01 -2.56
CA HIS A 75 -27.48 -8.97 -1.48
C HIS A 75 -26.29 -9.02 -0.52
N LEU A 76 -25.06 -9.05 -1.05
CA LEU A 76 -23.83 -9.01 -0.24
C LEU A 76 -23.74 -7.73 0.60
N GLU A 77 -24.06 -6.58 0.01
CA GLU A 77 -24.01 -5.29 0.70
C GLU A 77 -25.06 -5.17 1.81
N ILE A 78 -26.27 -5.71 1.60
CA ILE A 78 -27.27 -5.83 2.68
C ILE A 78 -26.71 -6.72 3.78
N ALA A 79 -26.19 -7.90 3.45
CA ALA A 79 -25.71 -8.84 4.44
C ALA A 79 -24.60 -8.27 5.33
N TYR A 80 -23.65 -7.55 4.73
CA TYR A 80 -22.58 -6.87 5.43
C TYR A 80 -23.11 -5.74 6.32
N THR A 81 -24.07 -4.96 5.81
CA THR A 81 -24.62 -3.80 6.52
C THR A 81 -25.52 -4.24 7.68
N THR A 82 -26.28 -5.32 7.52
CA THR A 82 -27.14 -5.87 8.58
C THR A 82 -26.36 -6.51 9.71
N GLU A 83 -25.17 -7.06 9.46
CA GLU A 83 -24.27 -7.48 10.55
C GLU A 83 -23.85 -6.28 11.42
N LYS A 84 -23.53 -5.12 10.83
CA LYS A 84 -23.13 -3.92 11.59
C LYS A 84 -24.24 -3.39 12.50
N ILE A 85 -25.50 -3.64 12.17
CA ILE A 85 -26.66 -3.32 13.02
C ILE A 85 -27.16 -4.51 13.85
N SER A 86 -26.35 -5.57 13.96
CA SER A 86 -26.63 -6.79 14.74
C SER A 86 -27.86 -7.60 14.29
N ASP A 87 -28.36 -7.39 13.07
CA ASP A 87 -29.39 -8.23 12.46
C ASP A 87 -28.75 -9.39 11.69
N VAL A 88 -28.31 -10.39 12.45
CA VAL A 88 -27.59 -11.56 11.92
C VAL A 88 -28.51 -12.45 11.06
N ASN A 89 -29.81 -12.51 11.37
CA ASN A 89 -30.76 -13.34 10.62
C ASN A 89 -30.99 -12.78 9.22
N LYS A 90 -31.15 -11.45 9.09
CA LYS A 90 -31.24 -10.79 7.80
C LYS A 90 -29.94 -10.91 7.01
N SER A 91 -28.79 -10.84 7.70
CA SER A 91 -27.49 -11.10 7.07
C SER A 91 -27.41 -12.47 6.41
N ILE A 92 -27.74 -13.53 7.15
CA ILE A 92 -27.76 -14.91 6.65
C ILE A 92 -28.74 -15.07 5.49
N HIS A 93 -29.94 -14.50 5.59
CA HIS A 93 -30.95 -14.57 4.54
C HIS A 93 -30.43 -14.00 3.21
N HIS A 94 -29.82 -12.82 3.22
CA HIS A 94 -29.29 -12.21 2.01
C HIS A 94 -28.05 -12.94 1.47
N LEU A 95 -27.23 -13.57 2.32
CA LEU A 95 -26.13 -14.42 1.86
C LEU A 95 -26.62 -15.69 1.16
N ILE A 96 -27.70 -16.31 1.65
CA ILE A 96 -28.35 -17.44 0.97
C ILE A 96 -28.91 -17.01 -0.38
N LEU A 97 -29.54 -15.83 -0.46
CA LEU A 97 -30.03 -15.29 -1.73
C LEU A 97 -28.89 -14.98 -2.70
N ALA A 98 -27.78 -14.39 -2.23
CA ALA A 98 -26.59 -14.18 -3.05
C ALA A 98 -26.07 -15.50 -3.64
N LEU A 99 -26.04 -16.58 -2.85
CA LEU A 99 -25.66 -17.92 -3.32
C LEU A 99 -26.72 -18.59 -4.21
N LYS A 100 -27.99 -18.22 -4.07
CA LYS A 100 -29.04 -18.71 -4.98
C LYS A 100 -28.84 -18.14 -6.38
N TYR A 101 -28.53 -16.86 -6.49
CA TYR A 101 -28.37 -16.16 -7.77
C TYR A 101 -26.97 -16.34 -8.38
N ASP A 102 -25.95 -16.45 -7.54
CA ASP A 102 -24.62 -16.90 -7.94
C ASP A 102 -24.14 -18.01 -7.01
N PRO A 103 -24.44 -19.28 -7.37
CA PRO A 103 -23.95 -20.44 -6.65
C PRO A 103 -22.43 -20.51 -6.57
N ASN A 104 -21.70 -19.83 -7.46
CA ASN A 104 -20.24 -19.81 -7.42
C ASN A 104 -19.68 -18.62 -6.61
N SER A 105 -20.55 -17.79 -6.01
CA SER A 105 -20.13 -16.64 -5.20
C SER A 105 -19.36 -17.08 -3.97
N SER A 106 -18.04 -16.99 -4.09
CA SER A 106 -17.11 -17.44 -3.09
C SER A 106 -17.08 -16.52 -1.86
N ILE A 107 -17.39 -15.23 -2.08
CA ILE A 107 -17.56 -14.21 -1.03
C ILE A 107 -18.81 -14.49 -0.20
N ALA A 108 -19.96 -14.69 -0.86
CA ALA A 108 -21.23 -14.98 -0.17
C ALA A 108 -21.12 -16.25 0.69
N ARG A 109 -20.45 -17.27 0.15
CA ARG A 109 -20.22 -18.54 0.82
C ARG A 109 -19.35 -18.40 2.06
N HIS A 110 -18.21 -17.72 1.93
CA HIS A 110 -17.31 -17.48 3.04
C HIS A 110 -18.00 -16.71 4.17
N GLU A 111 -18.69 -15.61 3.85
CA GLU A 111 -19.39 -14.81 4.85
C GLU A 111 -20.52 -15.62 5.52
N LEU A 112 -21.25 -16.45 4.77
CA LEU A 112 -22.29 -17.32 5.33
C LEU A 112 -21.70 -18.36 6.31
N ALA A 113 -20.58 -18.98 5.94
CA ALA A 113 -19.87 -19.92 6.79
C ALA A 113 -19.37 -19.26 8.09
N VAL A 114 -18.85 -18.03 8.00
CA VAL A 114 -18.45 -17.24 9.19
C VAL A 114 -19.65 -16.99 10.12
N ARG A 115 -20.83 -16.64 9.57
CA ARG A 115 -22.04 -16.41 10.39
C ARG A 115 -22.50 -17.71 11.06
N TYR A 116 -22.55 -18.82 10.35
CA TYR A 116 -22.93 -20.10 10.95
C TYR A 116 -21.96 -20.57 12.02
N ARG A 117 -20.65 -20.38 11.83
CA ARG A 117 -19.65 -20.66 12.86
C ARG A 117 -19.84 -19.80 14.11
N LYS A 118 -20.05 -18.48 13.96
CA LYS A 118 -20.31 -17.57 15.09
C LYS A 118 -21.56 -17.97 15.89
N LEU A 119 -22.58 -18.50 15.20
CA LEU A 119 -23.82 -18.97 15.81
C LEU A 119 -23.76 -20.41 16.34
N GLY A 120 -22.64 -21.13 16.16
CA GLY A 120 -22.52 -22.54 16.54
C GLY A 120 -23.40 -23.50 15.72
N LYS A 121 -23.83 -23.06 14.52
CA LYS A 121 -24.69 -23.82 13.60
C LYS A 121 -23.85 -24.75 12.73
N GLN A 122 -23.39 -25.84 13.33
CA GLN A 122 -22.41 -26.74 12.69
C GLN A 122 -22.97 -27.45 11.45
N ASN A 123 -24.23 -27.90 11.49
CA ASN A 123 -24.83 -28.61 10.35
C ASN A 123 -24.95 -27.71 9.12
N GLU A 124 -25.44 -26.47 9.31
CA GLU A 124 -25.55 -25.51 8.20
C GLU A 124 -24.18 -25.04 7.69
N LEU A 125 -23.16 -25.03 8.56
CA LEU A 125 -21.78 -24.79 8.15
C LEU A 125 -21.29 -25.92 7.24
N ASP A 126 -21.46 -27.18 7.63
CA ASP A 126 -21.01 -28.33 6.85
C ASP A 126 -21.69 -28.35 5.45
N ASP A 127 -23.00 -28.07 5.38
CA ASP A 127 -23.75 -27.95 4.12
C ASP A 127 -23.15 -26.88 3.18
N VAL A 128 -22.73 -25.73 3.72
CA VAL A 128 -22.14 -24.63 2.95
C VAL A 128 -20.75 -25.01 2.40
N LEU A 129 -20.02 -25.87 3.11
CA LEU A 129 -18.66 -26.32 2.77
C LEU A 129 -18.64 -27.58 1.90
N ASP A 130 -19.76 -28.27 1.74
CA ASP A 130 -19.89 -29.48 0.90
C ASP A 130 -20.29 -29.22 -0.55
N PHE A 131 -20.55 -27.96 -0.91
CA PHE A 131 -20.69 -27.53 -2.31
C PHE A 131 -19.40 -27.81 -3.13
N THR A 132 -19.42 -27.71 -4.45
CA THR A 132 -18.18 -27.77 -5.28
C THR A 132 -18.39 -26.85 -6.48
N PRO A 133 -17.63 -25.74 -6.64
CA PRO A 133 -17.86 -24.78 -7.71
C PRO A 133 -17.44 -25.30 -9.08
N THR A 134 -17.98 -24.68 -10.12
CA THR A 134 -17.52 -24.85 -11.50
C THR A 134 -16.33 -23.90 -11.76
N ASP A 135 -15.13 -24.49 -11.78
CA ASP A 135 -13.79 -24.01 -12.16
C ASP A 135 -13.32 -22.58 -11.78
N ASP A 136 -14.00 -21.49 -12.14
CA ASP A 136 -13.45 -20.12 -11.99
C ASP A 136 -13.40 -19.58 -10.53
N ASN A 137 -14.07 -20.25 -9.59
CA ASN A 137 -14.09 -19.87 -8.16
C ASN A 137 -13.71 -21.05 -7.23
N LYS A 138 -13.13 -22.10 -7.80
CA LYS A 138 -12.78 -23.34 -7.09
C LYS A 138 -11.72 -23.12 -6.03
N GLU A 139 -10.72 -22.28 -6.29
CA GLU A 139 -9.61 -22.03 -5.35
C GLU A 139 -10.09 -21.41 -4.04
N ILE A 140 -10.95 -20.40 -4.12
CA ILE A 140 -11.50 -19.72 -2.94
C ILE A 140 -12.47 -20.63 -2.16
N PHE A 141 -13.21 -21.47 -2.86
CA PHE A 141 -14.10 -22.44 -2.23
C PHE A 141 -13.32 -23.51 -1.49
N ASP A 142 -12.30 -24.09 -2.13
CA ASP A 142 -11.39 -25.06 -1.53
C ASP A 142 -10.73 -24.44 -0.30
N TYR A 143 -10.29 -23.19 -0.41
CA TYR A 143 -9.79 -22.38 0.70
C TYR A 143 -10.80 -22.23 1.85
N THR A 144 -12.06 -21.92 1.56
CA THR A 144 -13.11 -21.81 2.58
C THR A 144 -13.33 -23.16 3.27
N LYS A 145 -13.49 -24.25 2.49
CA LYS A 145 -13.66 -25.62 3.01
C LYS A 145 -12.51 -26.04 3.93
N ARG A 146 -11.27 -25.76 3.52
CA ARG A 146 -10.07 -26.08 4.29
C ARG A 146 -9.97 -25.23 5.57
N LEU A 147 -10.22 -23.93 5.52
CA LEU A 147 -10.22 -23.03 6.70
C LEU A 147 -11.13 -23.52 7.84
N PHE A 148 -12.28 -24.11 7.51
CA PHE A 148 -13.22 -24.66 8.48
C PHE A 148 -12.98 -26.15 8.83
N SER A 149 -12.21 -26.91 8.05
CA SER A 149 -11.93 -28.34 8.30
C SER A 149 -10.73 -28.61 9.23
N TRP A 150 -10.04 -27.57 9.73
CA TRP A 150 -8.73 -27.74 10.33
C TRP A 150 -8.69 -27.96 11.84
N LYS A 151 -8.15 -29.11 12.22
CA LYS A 151 -7.73 -29.49 13.59
C LYS A 151 -6.22 -29.47 13.86
N ASP A 152 -5.41 -28.83 12.99
CA ASP A 152 -3.94 -28.67 13.05
C ASP A 152 -3.21 -29.59 12.07
N HIS A 153 -2.82 -29.05 10.90
CA HIS A 153 -1.57 -29.32 10.14
C HIS A 153 -1.60 -28.83 8.67
N ASP A 154 -2.75 -28.46 8.12
CA ASP A 154 -2.90 -28.19 6.68
C ASP A 154 -2.62 -26.72 6.23
N ILE A 155 -2.22 -25.86 7.19
CA ILE A 155 -1.86 -24.41 7.05
C ILE A 155 -1.00 -24.08 5.84
N TYR A 156 -0.19 -25.05 5.44
CA TYR A 156 0.82 -24.86 4.42
C TYR A 156 0.33 -24.98 2.98
N ARG A 157 -0.74 -25.69 2.67
CA ARG A 157 -1.14 -25.94 1.28
C ARG A 157 -2.05 -24.84 0.71
N ASP A 158 -2.71 -24.09 1.59
CA ASP A 158 -3.71 -23.09 1.22
C ASP A 158 -3.12 -21.70 1.02
N VAL A 159 -2.03 -21.43 1.72
CA VAL A 159 -1.19 -20.25 1.48
C VAL A 159 -0.50 -20.36 0.12
N GLN A 160 -0.23 -21.58 -0.36
CA GLN A 160 0.26 -21.82 -1.71
C GLN A 160 -0.80 -21.43 -2.74
N ASP A 161 -2.01 -21.99 -2.65
CA ASP A 161 -3.09 -21.75 -3.64
C ASP A 161 -3.54 -20.26 -3.67
N LEU A 162 -3.74 -19.62 -2.52
CA LEU A 162 -4.11 -18.18 -2.44
C LEU A 162 -3.06 -17.21 -2.99
N ALA A 163 -1.78 -17.61 -3.01
CA ALA A 163 -0.71 -16.81 -3.56
C ALA A 163 -0.66 -16.86 -5.10
N ILE A 164 -1.28 -17.87 -5.73
CA ILE A 164 -1.39 -18.00 -7.20
C ILE A 164 -2.37 -16.95 -7.73
N ASP A 165 -3.52 -16.79 -7.08
CA ASP A 165 -4.63 -15.96 -7.52
C ASP A 165 -4.48 -14.45 -7.21
N CYS A 166 -3.34 -14.04 -6.60
CA CYS A 166 -3.02 -12.64 -6.29
C CYS A 166 -4.05 -11.90 -5.40
N ASP A 167 -4.93 -12.61 -4.67
CA ASP A 167 -5.91 -12.02 -3.73
C ASP A 167 -5.36 -11.95 -2.29
N TYR A 168 -4.36 -11.09 -2.11
CA TYR A 168 -3.61 -10.95 -0.86
C TYR A 168 -4.43 -10.43 0.33
N ALA A 169 -5.60 -9.81 0.09
CA ALA A 169 -6.54 -9.43 1.14
C ALA A 169 -7.18 -10.66 1.80
N ARG A 170 -7.42 -11.71 1.00
CA ARG A 170 -7.97 -12.99 1.44
C ARG A 170 -6.94 -13.83 2.18
N LEU A 171 -5.69 -13.82 1.69
CA LEU A 171 -4.55 -14.42 2.36
C LEU A 171 -4.25 -13.77 3.72
N GLY A 172 -4.33 -12.43 3.83
CA GLY A 172 -4.15 -11.73 5.11
C GLY A 172 -5.25 -12.05 6.14
N LYS A 173 -6.52 -12.13 5.71
CA LYS A 173 -7.63 -12.54 6.58
C LYS A 173 -7.47 -13.99 7.05
N PHE A 174 -6.96 -14.88 6.18
CA PHE A 174 -6.67 -16.28 6.52
C PHE A 174 -5.69 -16.41 7.68
N LEU A 175 -4.53 -15.77 7.52
CA LEU A 175 -3.39 -15.92 8.39
C LEU A 175 -3.71 -15.35 9.78
N ASN A 176 -4.54 -14.29 9.82
CA ASN A 176 -5.07 -13.73 11.06
C ASN A 176 -6.02 -14.65 11.82
N GLU A 177 -6.95 -15.32 11.13
CA GLU A 177 -7.85 -16.27 11.79
C GLU A 177 -7.09 -17.49 12.32
N CYS A 178 -6.00 -17.91 11.66
CA CYS A 178 -5.10 -18.95 12.16
C CYS A 178 -4.35 -18.51 13.44
N ILE A 179 -3.79 -17.30 13.47
CA ILE A 179 -3.02 -16.78 14.62
C ILE A 179 -3.94 -16.52 15.82
N TYR A 180 -5.10 -15.89 15.58
CA TYR A 180 -6.03 -15.48 16.64
C TYR A 180 -6.74 -16.65 17.32
N HIS A 181 -7.14 -17.68 16.56
CA HIS A 181 -7.90 -18.80 17.11
C HIS A 181 -7.05 -19.99 17.57
N LYS A 182 -5.79 -20.12 17.14
CA LYS A 182 -4.97 -21.31 17.44
C LYS A 182 -3.70 -21.09 18.26
N LYS A 183 -3.33 -19.84 18.63
CA LYS A 183 -2.08 -19.54 19.35
C LYS A 183 -0.84 -20.16 18.68
N ILE A 184 -0.80 -20.18 17.36
CA ILE A 184 0.37 -20.67 16.61
C ILE A 184 1.40 -19.53 16.59
N GLU A 185 2.65 -19.83 16.97
CA GLU A 185 3.76 -18.85 16.89
C GLU A 185 3.98 -18.46 15.41
N SER A 186 4.09 -17.16 15.16
CA SER A 186 4.27 -16.54 13.83
C SER A 186 5.34 -17.23 12.99
N ASP A 187 6.41 -17.66 13.65
CA ASP A 187 7.62 -18.18 13.04
C ASP A 187 7.40 -19.54 12.34
N ILE A 188 6.40 -20.31 12.79
CA ILE A 188 6.06 -21.63 12.23
C ILE A 188 5.23 -21.51 10.94
N LEU A 189 4.55 -20.39 10.66
CA LEU A 189 3.79 -20.18 9.41
C LEU A 189 4.64 -19.60 8.27
N ILE A 190 5.69 -18.85 8.64
CA ILE A 190 6.61 -18.15 7.75
C ILE A 190 7.63 -19.13 7.09
N GLY A 191 7.97 -20.21 7.80
CA GLY A 191 9.04 -21.15 7.43
C GLY A 191 8.85 -21.85 6.07
N GLU A 192 7.74 -22.57 5.85
CA GLU A 192 7.61 -23.47 4.68
C GLU A 192 6.75 -22.89 3.52
N ASN A 193 5.97 -21.82 3.76
CA ASN A 193 5.21 -21.06 2.75
C ASN A 193 6.12 -20.18 1.91
N SER A 194 7.33 -19.96 2.42
CA SER A 194 8.44 -19.35 1.71
C SER A 194 8.74 -20.05 0.39
N SER A 195 8.49 -21.37 0.24
CA SER A 195 8.89 -22.14 -0.94
C SER A 195 7.99 -21.94 -2.18
N TYR A 196 6.70 -21.67 -2.00
CA TYR A 196 5.73 -21.54 -3.11
C TYR A 196 5.45 -20.09 -3.49
N ILE A 197 5.42 -19.22 -2.48
CA ILE A 197 5.49 -17.78 -2.68
C ILE A 197 6.84 -17.44 -3.34
N ARG A 198 7.93 -18.16 -3.00
CA ARG A 198 9.16 -18.17 -3.83
C ARG A 198 8.85 -18.59 -5.27
N ALA A 199 8.28 -19.77 -5.54
CA ALA A 199 8.08 -20.24 -6.92
C ALA A 199 7.23 -19.32 -7.87
N HIS A 200 6.27 -18.54 -7.36
CA HIS A 200 5.45 -17.62 -8.17
C HIS A 200 5.88 -16.14 -8.11
N ILE A 201 6.80 -15.80 -7.20
CA ILE A 201 7.49 -14.50 -7.17
C ILE A 201 8.95 -14.59 -7.64
N GLU A 202 9.43 -15.80 -7.89
CA GLU A 202 10.65 -16.17 -8.61
C GLU A 202 10.53 -15.75 -10.08
N ASP A 203 10.47 -14.45 -10.29
CA ASP A 203 11.35 -13.85 -11.28
C ASP A 203 12.35 -12.94 -10.55
N ASP A 204 12.99 -13.50 -9.51
CA ASP A 204 14.20 -12.95 -8.87
C ASP A 204 15.33 -12.75 -9.91
N THR A 205 15.18 -13.27 -11.14
CA THR A 205 16.08 -12.99 -12.27
C THR A 205 16.06 -11.52 -12.72
N LEU A 206 15.01 -10.76 -12.37
CA LEU A 206 14.90 -9.32 -12.62
C LEU A 206 15.55 -8.47 -11.52
N ILE A 207 15.83 -9.05 -10.34
CA ILE A 207 16.49 -8.35 -9.24
C ILE A 207 17.99 -8.26 -9.53
N ARG A 208 18.45 -7.04 -9.74
CA ARG A 208 19.85 -6.70 -9.89
C ARG A 208 20.56 -6.83 -8.56
N ASP A 209 21.70 -7.51 -8.59
CA ASP A 209 22.58 -7.64 -7.44
C ASP A 209 23.22 -6.30 -7.04
N THR A 210 23.88 -6.29 -5.89
CA THR A 210 24.53 -5.09 -5.37
C THR A 210 25.62 -4.57 -6.31
N GLU A 211 26.33 -5.45 -7.01
CA GLU A 211 27.45 -5.06 -7.85
C GLU A 211 26.98 -4.34 -9.12
N TYR A 212 25.87 -4.78 -9.71
CA TYR A 212 25.19 -4.04 -10.77
C TYR A 212 24.82 -2.63 -10.31
N VAL A 213 24.21 -2.49 -9.13
CA VAL A 213 23.78 -1.17 -8.63
C VAL A 213 25.00 -0.28 -8.34
N ASN A 214 26.06 -0.84 -7.76
CA ASN A 214 27.34 -0.17 -7.56
C ASN A 214 27.92 0.36 -8.89
N GLN A 215 28.00 -0.49 -9.92
CA GLN A 215 28.47 -0.12 -11.25
C GLN A 215 27.57 0.93 -11.92
N ALA A 216 26.25 0.81 -11.77
CA ALA A 216 25.30 1.78 -12.31
C ALA A 216 25.47 3.18 -11.69
N ILE A 217 25.68 3.25 -10.37
CA ILE A 217 25.96 4.50 -9.66
C ILE A 217 27.30 5.09 -10.11
N LYS A 218 28.37 4.29 -10.11
CA LYS A 218 29.72 4.75 -10.52
C LYS A 218 29.74 5.25 -11.96
N SER A 219 29.16 4.47 -12.89
CA SER A 219 29.06 4.86 -14.30
C SER A 219 28.26 6.14 -14.47
N ALA A 220 27.12 6.30 -13.76
CA ALA A 220 26.35 7.53 -13.80
C ALA A 220 27.16 8.76 -13.35
N ILE A 221 27.97 8.61 -12.30
CA ILE A 221 28.85 9.66 -11.78
C ILE A 221 29.96 9.99 -12.79
N ASP A 222 30.68 8.99 -13.28
CA ASP A 222 31.78 9.15 -14.22
C ASP A 222 31.31 9.78 -15.54
N GLU A 223 30.15 9.36 -16.04
CA GLU A 223 29.53 9.86 -17.28
C GLU A 223 28.75 11.16 -17.08
N LYS A 224 28.56 11.61 -15.84
CA LYS A 224 27.63 12.71 -15.48
C LYS A 224 26.24 12.49 -16.08
N ARG A 225 25.78 11.24 -16.09
CA ARG A 225 24.48 10.85 -16.63
C ARG A 225 23.41 11.05 -15.55
N PRO A 226 22.27 11.72 -15.86
CA PRO A 226 21.18 11.83 -14.91
C PRO A 226 20.72 10.45 -14.45
N PHE A 227 20.58 10.27 -13.15
CA PHE A 227 20.33 8.97 -12.55
C PHE A 227 19.51 9.11 -11.27
N SER A 228 18.66 8.12 -10.97
CA SER A 228 18.01 8.02 -9.67
C SER A 228 17.90 6.59 -9.17
N LEU A 229 18.37 6.38 -7.94
CA LEU A 229 18.08 5.21 -7.12
C LEU A 229 17.04 5.60 -6.07
N ILE A 230 15.90 4.91 -6.05
CA ILE A 230 14.84 5.07 -5.05
C ILE A 230 14.50 3.75 -4.36
N ARG A 231 13.86 3.77 -3.18
CA ARG A 231 13.52 2.53 -2.44
C ARG A 231 12.12 2.53 -1.83
N LEU A 232 11.24 1.65 -2.27
CA LEU A 232 9.89 1.52 -1.74
C LEU A 232 9.86 0.71 -0.44
N ALA A 233 8.95 1.06 0.46
CA ALA A 233 8.62 0.32 1.67
C ALA A 233 7.09 0.35 1.90
N ASP A 234 6.63 -0.03 3.10
CA ASP A 234 5.20 -0.07 3.42
C ASP A 234 4.49 1.28 3.24
N GLY A 235 5.13 2.37 3.65
CA GLY A 235 4.61 3.72 3.52
C GLY A 235 4.27 4.08 2.07
N GLU A 236 5.24 3.91 1.18
CA GLU A 236 5.07 4.24 -0.24
C GLU A 236 4.10 3.29 -0.95
N GLY A 237 4.13 2.00 -0.62
CA GLY A 237 3.25 1.02 -1.24
C GLY A 237 1.78 1.21 -0.86
N ALA A 238 1.49 1.62 0.37
CA ALA A 238 0.15 2.01 0.77
C ALA A 238 -0.37 3.25 0.05
N LEU A 239 0.51 4.24 -0.17
CA LEU A 239 0.14 5.44 -0.91
C LEU A 239 -0.18 5.10 -2.39
N LEU A 240 0.52 4.13 -2.97
CA LEU A 240 0.28 3.65 -4.33
C LEU A 240 -1.04 2.87 -4.44
N SER A 241 -1.44 2.11 -3.42
CA SER A 241 -2.65 1.28 -3.42
C SER A 241 -3.96 2.06 -3.36
N TYR A 242 -3.94 3.25 -2.76
CA TYR A 242 -5.10 4.12 -2.57
C TYR A 242 -5.86 4.43 -3.88
N ILE A 243 -5.16 4.51 -5.02
CA ILE A 243 -5.79 4.88 -6.30
C ILE A 243 -6.36 3.68 -7.08
N ASP A 244 -5.83 2.47 -6.92
CA ASP A 244 -6.42 1.27 -7.54
C ASP A 244 -7.86 1.05 -7.02
N ALA A 245 -8.10 1.40 -5.76
CA ALA A 245 -9.43 1.45 -5.17
C ALA A 245 -10.32 2.54 -5.79
N MET A 246 -9.77 3.74 -6.05
CA MET A 246 -10.53 4.88 -6.59
C MET A 246 -10.84 4.79 -8.09
N ALA A 247 -9.91 4.25 -8.87
CA ALA A 247 -9.93 4.31 -10.34
C ALA A 247 -10.66 3.12 -10.99
N TYR A 248 -10.97 2.06 -10.23
CA TYR A 248 -11.72 0.92 -10.72
C TYR A 248 -13.11 0.86 -10.07
N PRO A 249 -14.17 1.28 -10.78
CA PRO A 249 -15.57 1.19 -10.33
C PRO A 249 -16.04 -0.26 -10.05
N LEU A 250 -15.25 -1.26 -10.45
CA LEU A 250 -15.50 -2.69 -10.30
C LEU A 250 -14.61 -3.34 -9.23
N CYS A 251 -13.82 -2.56 -8.48
CA CYS A 251 -12.97 -3.10 -7.42
C CYS A 251 -13.86 -3.63 -6.26
N PRO A 252 -13.64 -4.86 -5.76
CA PRO A 252 -14.40 -5.37 -4.62
C PRO A 252 -14.34 -4.38 -3.43
N ALA A 253 -15.48 -4.14 -2.77
CA ALA A 253 -15.59 -3.16 -1.69
C ALA A 253 -14.57 -3.37 -0.54
N SER A 254 -14.12 -4.61 -0.34
CA SER A 254 -13.06 -4.97 0.62
C SER A 254 -11.69 -4.37 0.29
N ASN A 255 -11.31 -4.32 -0.99
CA ASN A 255 -10.06 -3.73 -1.46
C ASN A 255 -10.10 -2.21 -1.36
N PHE A 256 -11.28 -1.63 -1.55
CA PHE A 256 -11.52 -0.21 -1.39
C PHE A 256 -11.40 0.26 0.07
N ILE A 257 -11.97 -0.50 1.01
CA ILE A 257 -11.94 -0.18 2.44
C ILE A 257 -10.51 -0.30 3.00
N HIS A 258 -9.78 -1.37 2.65
CA HIS A 258 -8.40 -1.55 3.10
C HIS A 258 -7.45 -0.47 2.59
N ALA A 259 -7.53 -0.11 1.30
CA ALA A 259 -6.71 0.94 0.74
C ALA A 259 -6.97 2.29 1.44
N ASN A 260 -8.23 2.57 1.79
CA ASN A 260 -8.61 3.79 2.51
C ASN A 260 -8.06 3.85 3.94
N VAL A 261 -8.18 2.77 4.72
CA VAL A 261 -7.68 2.72 6.11
C VAL A 261 -6.16 2.84 6.15
N LEU A 262 -5.47 2.06 5.32
CA LEU A 262 -4.01 2.05 5.25
C LEU A 262 -3.44 3.40 4.79
N GLY A 263 -4.07 4.02 3.79
CA GLY A 263 -3.72 5.36 3.34
C GLY A 263 -3.90 6.41 4.44
N GLN A 264 -4.98 6.34 5.23
CA GLN A 264 -5.24 7.27 6.34
C GLN A 264 -4.23 7.13 7.48
N GLU A 265 -3.89 5.91 7.89
CA GLU A 265 -2.94 5.65 8.97
C GLU A 265 -1.54 6.14 8.61
N ILE A 266 -1.06 5.79 7.42
CA ILE A 266 0.26 6.21 6.95
C ILE A 266 0.29 7.73 6.76
N TRP A 267 -0.74 8.33 6.17
CA TRP A 267 -0.80 9.79 6.09
C TRP A 267 -0.70 10.45 7.48
N ASN A 268 -1.37 9.88 8.48
CA ASN A 268 -1.30 10.34 9.86
C ASN A 268 0.10 10.14 10.46
N THR A 269 0.78 9.02 10.22
CA THR A 269 2.16 8.79 10.68
C THR A 269 3.15 9.77 10.05
N TRP A 270 2.96 10.10 8.77
CA TRP A 270 3.89 10.93 8.01
C TRP A 270 3.68 12.43 8.25
N LEU A 271 2.44 12.87 8.45
CA LEU A 271 2.08 14.29 8.52
C LEU A 271 1.47 14.74 9.86
N GLY A 272 1.21 13.79 10.77
CA GLY A 272 0.58 14.06 12.06
C GLY A 272 -0.90 14.47 11.96
N LYS A 273 -1.54 14.23 10.81
CA LYS A 273 -2.92 14.64 10.52
C LYS A 273 -3.65 13.53 9.77
N LYS A 274 -4.93 13.31 10.08
CA LYS A 274 -5.79 12.45 9.26
C LYS A 274 -6.05 13.09 7.89
N ILE A 275 -6.24 12.26 6.87
CA ILE A 275 -6.71 12.73 5.56
C ILE A 275 -8.10 13.34 5.77
N GLN A 276 -8.28 14.57 5.30
CA GLN A 276 -9.55 15.29 5.26
C GLN A 276 -9.77 15.80 3.83
N HIS A 277 -11.02 16.15 3.49
CA HIS A 277 -11.42 16.74 2.21
C HIS A 277 -10.43 17.75 1.63
N GLU A 278 -10.03 18.71 2.46
CA GLU A 278 -9.16 19.82 2.11
C GLU A 278 -7.75 19.39 1.65
N ASN A 279 -7.33 18.18 1.99
CA ASN A 279 -5.98 17.66 1.69
C ASN A 279 -5.99 16.55 0.62
N LEU A 280 -7.14 16.24 0.00
CA LEU A 280 -7.25 15.13 -0.97
C LEU A 280 -6.53 15.41 -2.29
N ASP A 281 -6.68 16.60 -2.86
CA ASP A 281 -5.97 16.98 -4.10
C ASP A 281 -4.45 16.93 -3.91
N ASP A 282 -4.02 17.22 -2.70
CA ASP A 282 -2.65 17.23 -2.23
C ASP A 282 -2.07 15.82 -2.05
N LEU A 283 -2.87 14.89 -1.52
CA LEU A 283 -2.59 13.45 -1.53
C LEU A 283 -2.45 12.91 -2.96
N ILE A 284 -3.36 13.30 -3.86
CA ILE A 284 -3.32 12.90 -5.28
C ILE A 284 -2.05 13.43 -5.94
N LYS A 285 -1.67 14.69 -5.71
CA LYS A 285 -0.40 15.25 -6.20
C LYS A 285 0.80 14.44 -5.71
N LEU A 286 0.86 14.14 -4.41
CA LEU A 286 1.98 13.38 -3.84
C LEU A 286 2.06 11.97 -4.45
N ARG A 287 0.93 11.27 -4.56
CA ARG A 287 0.86 9.93 -5.17
C ARG A 287 1.26 9.97 -6.64
N ASN A 288 0.81 10.96 -7.41
CA ASN A 288 1.21 11.09 -8.83
C ASN A 288 2.71 11.41 -8.95
N GLY A 289 3.25 12.21 -8.03
CA GLY A 289 4.69 12.42 -7.91
C GLY A 289 5.43 11.11 -7.62
N LEU A 290 4.90 10.27 -6.73
CA LEU A 290 5.47 8.96 -6.40
C LEU A 290 5.40 8.00 -7.60
N PHE A 291 4.25 7.92 -8.28
CA PHE A 291 4.08 7.16 -9.52
C PHE A 291 5.17 7.51 -10.54
N ASN A 292 5.30 8.81 -10.83
CA ASN A 292 6.28 9.33 -11.76
C ASN A 292 7.71 9.01 -11.31
N ALA A 293 8.00 9.11 -10.01
CA ALA A 293 9.32 8.80 -9.50
C ALA A 293 9.70 7.32 -9.71
N VAL A 294 8.77 6.40 -9.50
CA VAL A 294 9.02 4.96 -9.71
C VAL A 294 9.16 4.63 -11.20
N GLU A 295 8.30 5.20 -12.04
CA GLU A 295 8.37 5.02 -13.50
C GLU A 295 9.68 5.55 -14.08
N ASN A 296 10.15 6.71 -13.60
CA ASN A 296 11.35 7.36 -14.10
C ASN A 296 12.64 6.90 -13.43
N ALA A 297 12.59 6.06 -12.40
CA ALA A 297 13.79 5.62 -11.71
C ALA A 297 14.65 4.66 -12.55
N ASP A 298 15.97 4.78 -12.46
CA ASP A 298 16.90 3.82 -13.07
C ASP A 298 17.07 2.57 -12.20
N VAL A 299 16.96 2.75 -10.88
CA VAL A 299 17.01 1.64 -9.93
C VAL A 299 15.92 1.84 -8.87
N VAL A 300 15.13 0.79 -8.65
CA VAL A 300 14.07 0.76 -7.64
C VAL A 300 14.33 -0.38 -6.66
N GLY A 301 14.67 -0.03 -5.43
CA GLY A 301 14.70 -0.96 -4.31
C GLY A 301 13.27 -1.34 -3.92
N ILE A 302 12.90 -2.61 -4.03
CA ILE A 302 11.58 -3.13 -3.64
C ILE A 302 11.74 -4.13 -2.50
N PRO A 303 10.87 -4.13 -1.48
CA PRO A 303 10.96 -5.04 -0.35
C PRO A 303 11.14 -6.50 -0.76
N LYS A 304 11.98 -7.27 -0.06
CA LYS A 304 11.97 -8.73 -0.30
C LYS A 304 10.58 -9.25 0.00
N ILE A 305 10.04 -10.09 -0.89
CA ILE A 305 8.69 -10.60 -0.72
C ILE A 305 8.54 -11.36 0.60
N MET A 306 9.59 -12.03 1.11
CA MET A 306 9.55 -12.67 2.41
C MET A 306 9.25 -11.71 3.57
N HIS A 307 9.80 -10.49 3.55
CA HIS A 307 9.45 -9.48 4.54
C HIS A 307 8.02 -8.94 4.32
N ALA A 308 7.53 -8.94 3.08
CA ALA A 308 6.13 -8.64 2.80
C ALA A 308 5.20 -9.74 3.34
N ILE A 309 5.62 -11.00 3.32
CA ILE A 309 4.88 -12.15 3.87
C ILE A 309 4.85 -12.10 5.40
N ASP A 310 5.96 -11.77 6.05
CA ASP A 310 6.01 -11.59 7.51
C ASP A 310 5.09 -10.45 7.97
N ALA A 311 4.94 -9.40 7.15
CA ALA A 311 3.98 -8.33 7.34
C ALA A 311 2.52 -8.75 7.09
N ILE A 312 2.26 -9.81 6.32
CA ILE A 312 0.90 -10.36 6.13
C ILE A 312 0.44 -11.13 7.38
N SER A 313 1.36 -11.72 8.16
CA SER A 313 1.05 -12.43 9.41
C SER A 313 0.66 -11.53 10.58
N TYR A 314 0.87 -10.22 10.48
CA TYR A 314 0.38 -9.24 11.46
C TYR A 314 -0.67 -8.37 10.76
N ILE A 315 -1.76 -8.05 11.45
CA ILE A 315 -3.00 -7.43 10.91
C ILE A 315 -2.78 -6.11 10.15
N GLU A 316 -1.57 -5.57 10.10
CA GLU A 316 -1.32 -4.19 9.70
C GLU A 316 -0.09 -4.14 8.78
N HIS A 317 -0.33 -3.70 7.53
CA HIS A 317 0.65 -3.26 6.51
C HIS A 317 0.79 -4.11 5.23
N HIS A 318 -0.20 -3.93 4.33
CA HIS A 318 -0.16 -4.43 2.94
C HIS A 318 0.70 -3.58 1.99
N GLY A 319 1.45 -2.60 2.50
CA GLY A 319 2.18 -1.64 1.67
C GLY A 319 3.24 -2.31 0.79
N CYS A 320 4.09 -3.17 1.34
CA CYS A 320 5.10 -3.90 0.56
C CYS A 320 4.51 -4.69 -0.61
N VAL A 321 3.34 -5.31 -0.44
CA VAL A 321 2.67 -6.09 -1.51
C VAL A 321 2.20 -5.18 -2.64
N HIS A 322 1.61 -4.04 -2.29
CA HIS A 322 1.18 -3.05 -3.28
C HIS A 322 2.35 -2.43 -4.04
N ALA A 323 3.48 -2.19 -3.37
CA ALA A 323 4.70 -1.75 -4.05
C ALA A 323 5.16 -2.76 -5.12
N HIS A 324 5.12 -4.07 -4.82
CA HIS A 324 5.42 -5.13 -5.78
C HIS A 324 4.46 -5.14 -6.97
N LYS A 325 3.15 -5.14 -6.71
CA LYS A 325 2.12 -5.14 -7.75
C LYS A 325 2.30 -3.95 -8.70
N PHE A 326 2.57 -2.78 -8.12
CA PHE A 326 2.75 -1.54 -8.86
C PHE A 326 4.00 -1.57 -9.75
N VAL A 327 5.16 -1.96 -9.19
CA VAL A 327 6.42 -1.98 -9.94
C VAL A 327 6.36 -2.98 -11.11
N ARG A 328 5.66 -4.11 -10.93
CA ARG A 328 5.41 -5.09 -11.98
C ARG A 328 4.50 -4.55 -13.09
N SER A 329 3.46 -3.78 -12.75
CA SER A 329 2.52 -3.25 -13.75
C SER A 329 3.17 -2.22 -14.69
N ILE A 330 4.13 -1.43 -14.19
CA ILE A 330 4.85 -0.44 -15.00
C ILE A 330 6.14 -0.97 -15.64
N ARG A 331 6.50 -2.25 -15.41
CA ARG A 331 7.72 -2.89 -15.93
C ARG A 331 8.99 -2.07 -15.69
N SER A 332 9.22 -1.61 -14.45
CA SER A 332 10.42 -0.84 -14.13
C SER A 332 11.70 -1.66 -14.38
N HIS A 333 12.69 -1.06 -15.06
CA HIS A 333 13.93 -1.72 -15.48
C HIS A 333 15.05 -1.35 -14.51
N GLY A 334 15.35 -2.23 -13.54
CA GLY A 334 16.42 -1.98 -12.55
C GLY A 334 16.01 -2.28 -11.11
N LEU A 335 15.31 -3.38 -10.90
CA LEU A 335 14.81 -3.73 -9.57
C LEU A 335 15.95 -4.22 -8.68
N THR A 336 15.91 -3.89 -7.40
CA THR A 336 16.88 -4.39 -6.41
C THR A 336 16.22 -4.56 -5.04
N VAL A 337 16.94 -5.08 -4.05
CA VAL A 337 16.45 -5.23 -2.67
C VAL A 337 16.42 -3.88 -1.95
N PRO A 338 15.52 -3.60 -1.00
CA PRO A 338 15.42 -2.27 -0.39
C PRO A 338 16.58 -2.03 0.60
N GLN A 339 17.23 -3.09 1.10
CA GLN A 339 18.42 -3.02 1.95
C GLN A 339 19.69 -2.79 1.13
N ILE A 340 19.57 -2.48 -0.17
CA ILE A 340 20.70 -2.20 -1.06
C ILE A 340 21.67 -1.20 -0.44
N ASN A 341 21.20 -0.22 0.34
CA ASN A 341 22.06 0.75 1.00
C ASN A 341 23.00 0.15 2.05
N ALA A 342 22.60 -0.92 2.75
CA ALA A 342 23.47 -1.66 3.65
C ALA A 342 24.55 -2.43 2.87
N HIS A 343 24.21 -2.92 1.69
CA HIS A 343 25.17 -3.62 0.83
C HIS A 343 26.12 -2.64 0.11
N LEU A 344 25.62 -1.48 -0.34
CA LEU A 344 26.42 -0.41 -0.93
C LEU A 344 27.42 0.18 0.07
N LYS A 345 27.08 0.19 1.37
CA LYS A 345 28.05 0.48 2.45
C LYS A 345 29.23 -0.50 2.37
N ASN A 346 28.97 -1.81 2.33
CA ASN A 346 30.02 -2.83 2.35
C ASN A 346 30.90 -2.82 1.09
N LEU A 347 30.48 -2.13 0.02
CA LEU A 347 31.25 -1.92 -1.20
C LEU A 347 31.88 -0.52 -1.29
N ASP A 348 31.91 0.22 -0.18
CA ASP A 348 32.49 1.57 -0.08
C ASP A 348 31.92 2.59 -1.09
N VAL A 349 30.69 2.40 -1.56
CA VAL A 349 30.09 3.25 -2.59
C VAL A 349 29.92 4.68 -2.12
N TYR A 350 29.51 4.88 -0.87
CA TYR A 350 29.40 6.22 -0.29
C TYR A 350 30.75 6.92 -0.18
N ASP A 351 31.79 6.18 0.19
CA ASP A 351 33.15 6.74 0.27
C ASP A 351 33.67 7.15 -1.11
N TYR A 352 33.42 6.32 -2.14
CA TYR A 352 33.68 6.68 -3.54
C TYR A 352 32.90 7.93 -3.97
N ILE A 353 31.60 8.04 -3.64
CA ILE A 353 30.80 9.24 -3.93
C ILE A 353 31.45 10.46 -3.27
N MET A 354 31.70 10.42 -1.96
CA MET A 354 32.24 11.58 -1.24
C MET A 354 33.63 11.99 -1.74
N LYS A 355 34.50 11.03 -2.10
CA LYS A 355 35.85 11.31 -2.60
C LYS A 355 35.91 11.75 -4.06
N SER A 356 34.91 11.38 -4.87
CA SER A 356 34.87 11.72 -6.31
C SER A 356 34.25 13.09 -6.59
N GLN A 357 33.51 13.67 -5.64
CA GLN A 357 32.83 14.95 -5.81
C GLN A 357 33.57 16.11 -5.14
N LYS A 358 33.41 17.32 -5.68
CA LYS A 358 33.85 18.57 -5.03
C LYS A 358 32.77 19.15 -4.13
N ASP A 359 31.52 18.96 -4.53
CA ASP A 359 30.34 19.38 -3.80
C ASP A 359 29.17 18.42 -4.05
N ILE A 360 28.31 18.27 -3.05
CA ILE A 360 27.07 17.47 -3.13
C ILE A 360 25.89 18.19 -2.49
N GLY A 361 24.69 17.78 -2.85
CA GLY A 361 23.47 18.14 -2.15
C GLY A 361 23.05 17.05 -1.17
N ILE A 362 22.50 17.41 -0.02
CA ILE A 362 21.81 16.48 0.87
C ILE A 362 20.42 17.00 1.19
N ILE A 363 19.43 16.11 1.20
CA ILE A 363 18.07 16.41 1.70
C ILE A 363 17.83 15.48 2.87
N THR A 364 17.65 16.00 4.08
CA THR A 364 17.60 15.19 5.30
C THR A 364 16.89 15.92 6.45
N CYS A 365 16.36 15.17 7.42
CA CYS A 365 15.93 15.74 8.69
C CYS A 365 17.09 15.97 9.69
N HIS A 366 18.28 15.43 9.42
CA HIS A 366 19.45 15.56 10.31
C HIS A 366 20.24 16.84 10.01
N SER A 367 20.02 17.89 10.80
CA SER A 367 20.71 19.17 10.64
C SER A 367 22.25 19.09 10.74
N SER A 368 22.78 18.11 11.47
CA SER A 368 24.21 17.91 11.68
C SER A 368 24.92 17.10 10.58
N LEU A 369 24.16 16.44 9.69
CA LEU A 369 24.72 15.48 8.73
C LEU A 369 25.72 16.14 7.77
N GLY A 370 25.39 17.32 7.24
CA GLY A 370 26.28 18.03 6.31
C GLY A 370 27.63 18.36 6.92
N GLN A 371 27.64 18.93 8.14
CA GLN A 371 28.87 19.27 8.84
C GLN A 371 29.72 18.03 9.14
N ARG A 372 29.08 16.91 9.54
CA ARG A 372 29.78 15.63 9.79
C ARG A 372 30.45 15.09 8.53
N ILE A 373 29.76 15.14 7.39
CA ILE A 373 30.33 14.73 6.10
C ILE A 373 31.51 15.62 5.73
N GLU A 374 31.39 16.95 5.80
CA GLU A 374 32.50 17.88 5.51
C GLU A 374 33.70 17.67 6.43
N SER A 375 33.45 17.29 7.69
CA SER A 375 34.51 17.02 8.68
C SER A 375 35.26 15.71 8.38
N LYS A 376 34.56 14.69 7.87
CA LYS A 376 35.15 13.40 7.45
C LYS A 376 35.84 13.50 6.09
N TYR A 377 35.37 14.39 5.21
CA TYR A 377 35.84 14.55 3.84
C TYR A 377 36.27 16.00 3.58
N GLU A 378 37.48 16.37 4.03
CA GLU A 378 37.97 17.78 4.09
C GLU A 378 37.86 18.58 2.77
N LYS A 379 37.82 17.92 1.61
CA LYS A 379 37.76 18.56 0.28
C LYS A 379 36.34 18.66 -0.30
N LEU A 380 35.35 18.09 0.38
CA LEU A 380 33.97 18.04 -0.07
C LEU A 380 33.16 19.14 0.58
N LYS A 381 32.37 19.88 -0.21
CA LYS A 381 31.37 20.83 0.30
C LYS A 381 29.97 20.23 0.26
N VAL A 382 29.14 20.53 1.26
CA VAL A 382 27.79 19.97 1.35
C VAL A 382 26.75 21.08 1.39
N ARG A 383 25.81 21.05 0.44
CA ARG A 383 24.59 21.88 0.48
C ARG A 383 23.45 21.10 1.11
N SER A 384 23.02 21.52 2.30
CA SER A 384 21.96 20.85 3.04
C SER A 384 20.60 21.50 2.83
N TYR A 385 19.59 20.68 2.54
CA TYR A 385 18.18 21.00 2.60
C TYR A 385 17.58 20.27 3.81
N ILE A 386 17.31 21.01 4.87
CA ILE A 386 16.79 20.44 6.12
C ILE A 386 15.27 20.38 6.07
N ILE A 387 14.72 19.21 6.35
CA ILE A 387 13.27 18.96 6.35
C ILE A 387 12.81 18.45 7.73
N PRO A 388 11.51 18.54 8.05
CA PRO A 388 10.97 17.92 9.26
C PRO A 388 11.21 16.41 9.28
N TYR A 389 11.42 15.87 10.47
CA TYR A 389 11.41 14.43 10.69
C TYR A 389 9.97 13.91 10.77
N GLN A 390 9.81 12.60 10.57
CA GLN A 390 8.50 11.94 10.61
C GLN A 390 7.87 12.02 12.01
N HIS A 391 6.55 12.23 12.12
CA HIS A 391 5.85 12.50 13.38
C HIS A 391 6.08 11.41 14.46
N GLY A 392 6.36 10.16 14.06
CA GLY A 392 6.69 9.05 14.98
C GLY A 392 8.17 8.87 15.35
N HIS A 393 9.10 9.64 14.78
CA HIS A 393 10.56 9.45 15.00
C HIS A 393 11.20 10.48 15.95
N GLY A 394 10.43 11.43 16.49
CA GLY A 394 10.96 12.50 17.34
C GLY A 394 11.61 12.00 18.63
N GLU A 395 11.04 10.96 19.23
CA GLU A 395 11.55 10.36 20.47
C GLU A 395 12.88 9.61 20.24
N ILE A 396 13.06 9.01 19.06
CA ILE A 396 14.26 8.24 18.70
C ILE A 396 15.48 9.17 18.54
N PHE A 397 15.27 10.35 17.95
CA PHE A 397 16.34 11.31 17.68
C PHE A 397 16.54 12.35 18.79
N LYS A 398 15.63 12.40 19.77
CA LYS A 398 15.63 13.36 20.89
C LYS A 398 15.73 14.82 20.42
N TYR A 399 14.99 15.17 19.38
CA TYR A 399 14.94 16.55 18.90
C TYR A 399 13.96 17.39 19.73
N ASP A 400 14.42 18.53 20.24
CA ASP A 400 13.68 19.40 21.18
C ASP A 400 12.54 20.22 20.54
N LYS A 401 12.32 20.11 19.22
CA LYS A 401 11.36 20.97 18.49
C LYS A 401 10.08 20.21 18.13
N PRO A 402 8.90 20.86 18.18
CA PRO A 402 7.66 20.27 17.71
C PRO A 402 7.76 19.93 16.21
N VAL A 403 7.11 18.83 15.81
CA VAL A 403 7.10 18.35 14.43
C VAL A 403 6.28 19.31 13.57
N GLU A 404 6.94 20.17 12.79
CA GLU A 404 6.28 20.89 11.71
C GLU A 404 5.84 19.89 10.63
N SER A 405 4.66 20.09 10.05
CA SER A 405 4.16 19.21 9.00
C SER A 405 4.95 19.46 7.72
N HIS A 406 5.56 18.40 7.17
CA HIS A 406 6.38 18.51 5.96
C HIS A 406 5.56 18.90 4.72
N PHE A 407 4.28 18.51 4.65
CA PHE A 407 3.44 18.70 3.46
C PHE A 407 2.19 19.54 3.82
N PRO A 408 1.70 20.45 2.96
CA PRO A 408 2.22 20.77 1.62
C PRO A 408 3.37 21.79 1.59
N ASP A 409 3.48 22.65 2.60
CA ASP A 409 4.23 23.90 2.49
C ASP A 409 5.75 23.68 2.34
N ILE A 410 6.36 22.96 3.27
CA ILE A 410 7.80 22.67 3.24
C ILE A 410 8.14 21.81 2.01
N TYR A 411 7.28 20.85 1.66
CA TYR A 411 7.42 20.07 0.44
C TYR A 411 7.50 20.95 -0.81
N ASN A 412 6.59 21.92 -0.95
CA ASN A 412 6.56 22.85 -2.08
C ASN A 412 7.79 23.78 -2.09
N GLU A 413 8.21 24.26 -0.92
CA GLU A 413 9.42 25.06 -0.77
C GLU A 413 10.66 24.28 -1.24
N ILE A 414 10.83 23.05 -0.77
CA ILE A 414 11.97 22.19 -1.13
C ILE A 414 11.95 21.88 -2.62
N ILE A 415 10.82 21.44 -3.19
CA ILE A 415 10.67 21.19 -4.64
C ILE A 415 11.04 22.42 -5.47
N GLY A 416 10.63 23.62 -5.04
CA GLY A 416 10.94 24.88 -5.71
C GLY A 416 12.41 25.28 -5.63
N ASN A 417 13.10 24.88 -4.56
CA ASN A 417 14.46 25.33 -4.23
C ASN A 417 15.57 24.31 -4.55
N ILE A 418 15.24 23.06 -4.92
CA ILE A 418 16.22 22.08 -5.39
C ILE A 418 16.91 22.60 -6.65
N LYS A 419 18.22 22.83 -6.57
CA LYS A 419 19.05 23.32 -7.69
C LYS A 419 20.09 22.27 -8.06
N VAL A 420 20.11 21.87 -9.34
CA VAL A 420 21.16 21.04 -9.93
C VAL A 420 22.15 21.99 -10.63
N PRO A 421 23.31 22.34 -10.02
CA PRO A 421 24.21 23.37 -10.55
C PRO A 421 24.85 22.99 -11.88
N HIS A 422 25.09 21.70 -12.10
CA HIS A 422 25.59 21.14 -13.34
C HIS A 422 25.05 19.72 -13.53
N ARG A 423 25.08 19.24 -14.78
CA ARG A 423 24.70 17.86 -15.11
C ARG A 423 25.58 16.86 -14.32
N GLY A 424 24.96 15.82 -13.79
CA GLY A 424 25.63 14.82 -12.94
C GLY A 424 25.87 15.25 -11.50
N TYR A 425 25.36 16.41 -11.06
CA TYR A 425 25.51 16.84 -9.66
C TYR A 425 24.80 15.86 -8.71
N VAL A 426 25.52 15.36 -7.71
CA VAL A 426 25.06 14.29 -6.85
C VAL A 426 24.28 14.84 -5.66
N TYR A 427 23.13 14.22 -5.41
CA TYR A 427 22.29 14.41 -4.23
C TYR A 427 22.14 13.10 -3.46
N LEU A 428 22.34 13.16 -2.15
CA LEU A 428 21.93 12.11 -1.23
C LEU A 428 20.62 12.50 -0.55
N VAL A 429 19.61 11.65 -0.65
CA VAL A 429 18.23 11.96 -0.26
C VAL A 429 17.79 11.03 0.87
N ALA A 430 17.39 11.62 1.99
CA ALA A 430 16.85 10.95 3.16
C ALA A 430 15.59 11.69 3.64
N ALA A 431 14.52 11.53 2.87
CA ALA A 431 13.26 12.23 3.05
C ALA A 431 12.05 11.29 3.00
N GLY A 432 12.27 10.00 3.26
CA GLY A 432 11.23 8.99 3.29
C GLY A 432 10.40 8.92 2.00
N ALA A 433 9.06 8.97 2.12
CA ALA A 433 8.14 8.92 1.00
C ALA A 433 8.29 10.14 0.06
N PHE A 434 8.54 11.34 0.62
CA PHE A 434 8.78 12.55 -0.18
C PHE A 434 10.10 12.48 -0.97
N GLY A 435 11.08 11.73 -0.44
CA GLY A 435 12.39 11.55 -1.06
C GLY A 435 12.33 10.97 -2.47
N LYS A 436 11.30 10.17 -2.76
CA LYS A 436 11.06 9.60 -4.10
C LYS A 436 10.84 10.69 -5.13
N VAL A 437 9.96 11.63 -4.80
CA VAL A 437 9.60 12.75 -5.67
C VAL A 437 10.77 13.73 -5.79
N TYR A 438 11.55 13.92 -4.71
CA TYR A 438 12.78 14.70 -4.78
C TYR A 438 13.81 14.06 -5.70
N CYS A 439 14.01 12.74 -5.63
CA CYS A 439 14.92 12.03 -6.52
C CYS A 439 14.53 12.20 -7.99
N ASP A 440 13.24 12.05 -8.33
CA ASP A 440 12.73 12.29 -9.67
C ASP A 440 12.98 13.73 -10.14
N LYS A 441 12.67 14.72 -9.29
CA LYS A 441 12.92 16.14 -9.58
C LYS A 441 14.39 16.42 -9.87
N ILE A 442 15.30 15.87 -9.06
CA ILE A 442 16.76 16.00 -9.24
C ILE A 442 17.19 15.37 -10.57
N LYS A 443 16.77 14.14 -10.86
CA LYS A 443 17.09 13.43 -12.11
C LYS A 443 16.60 14.21 -13.33
N ARG A 444 15.35 14.68 -13.32
CA ARG A 444 14.76 15.48 -14.41
C ARG A 444 15.50 16.80 -14.64
N ASN A 445 16.07 17.37 -13.58
CA ASN A 445 16.93 18.57 -13.67
C ASN A 445 18.39 18.24 -14.05
N GLY A 446 18.70 16.99 -14.40
CA GLY A 446 20.00 16.54 -14.89
C GLY A 446 20.98 16.07 -13.81
N GLY A 447 20.52 15.92 -12.56
CA GLY A 447 21.33 15.47 -11.43
C GLY A 447 21.34 13.95 -11.25
N ILE A 448 22.11 13.51 -10.26
CA ILE A 448 22.16 12.12 -9.78
C ILE A 448 21.55 12.11 -8.39
N ALA A 449 20.50 11.34 -8.16
CA ALA A 449 19.81 11.27 -6.88
C ALA A 449 19.87 9.86 -6.28
N ILE A 450 20.30 9.76 -5.04
CA ILE A 450 20.44 8.47 -4.34
C ILE A 450 19.64 8.53 -3.05
N ASP A 451 18.57 7.74 -2.97
CA ASP A 451 17.79 7.57 -1.75
C ASP A 451 18.57 6.73 -0.72
N ILE A 452 19.18 7.40 0.25
CA ILE A 452 20.05 6.78 1.26
C ILE A 452 19.29 6.30 2.51
N GLY A 453 18.07 6.78 2.75
CA GLY A 453 17.24 6.40 3.91
C GLY A 453 18.00 6.41 5.24
N ALA A 454 17.88 5.31 6.01
CA ALA A 454 18.49 5.15 7.33
C ALA A 454 20.03 5.16 7.33
N VAL A 455 20.70 5.16 6.17
CA VAL A 455 22.14 5.46 6.12
C VAL A 455 22.41 6.89 6.56
N ALA A 456 21.48 7.82 6.32
CA ALA A 456 21.59 9.18 6.82
C ALA A 456 21.63 9.21 8.35
N ASP A 457 20.83 8.40 9.03
CA ASP A 457 20.83 8.28 10.50
C ASP A 457 22.23 7.89 10.99
N ALA A 458 22.83 6.86 10.39
CA ALA A 458 24.15 6.38 10.77
C ALA A 458 25.25 7.41 10.48
N LEU A 459 25.23 8.05 9.30
CA LEU A 459 26.15 9.14 8.97
C LEU A 459 25.97 10.36 9.88
N ALA A 460 24.76 10.58 10.42
CA ALA A 460 24.47 11.61 11.40
C ALA A 460 24.84 11.20 12.85
N GLY A 461 25.28 9.95 13.04
CA GLY A 461 25.73 9.40 14.32
C GLY A 461 24.63 8.73 15.16
N PHE A 462 23.48 8.41 14.57
CA PHE A 462 22.37 7.74 15.23
C PHE A 462 22.35 6.24 14.89
N ASN A 463 22.23 5.41 15.91
CA ASN A 463 22.09 3.97 15.74
C ASN A 463 20.61 3.56 15.69
N THR A 464 20.00 3.64 14.51
CA THR A 464 18.62 3.19 14.28
C THR A 464 18.53 1.77 13.72
N ARG A 465 19.65 1.23 13.21
CA ARG A 465 19.75 -0.10 12.61
C ARG A 465 21.07 -0.73 13.01
N GLU A 466 21.01 -1.92 13.60
CA GLU A 466 22.20 -2.65 14.05
C GLU A 466 23.21 -2.92 12.91
N SER A 467 22.73 -3.17 11.70
CA SER A 467 23.57 -3.37 10.50
C SER A 467 24.39 -2.13 10.08
N MET A 468 24.12 -0.96 10.67
CA MET A 468 24.73 0.32 10.31
C MET A 468 25.65 0.88 11.40
N LYS A 469 25.90 0.15 12.49
CA LYS A 469 26.73 0.61 13.62
C LYS A 469 28.11 1.12 13.18
N ASP A 470 28.80 0.40 12.30
CA ASP A 470 30.17 0.79 11.87
C ASP A 470 30.25 2.04 10.97
N LEU A 471 29.11 2.61 10.53
CA LEU A 471 29.10 3.92 9.83
C LEU A 471 29.15 5.10 10.81
N ILE A 472 28.85 4.86 12.08
CA ILE A 472 28.85 5.85 13.16
C ILE A 472 30.29 6.10 13.65
N GLU A 473 31.12 5.07 13.59
CA GLU A 473 32.56 5.07 13.89
C GLU A 473 33.38 5.67 12.73
#